data_AF-A0AAP0NR11-F1
#
_entry.id   AF-A0AAP0NR11-F1
#
_cell.length_a   1.000
_cell.length_b   1.000
_cell.length_c   1.000
_cell.angle_alpha   90.00
_cell.angle_beta   90.00
_cell.angle_gamma   90.00
#
_symmetry.space_group_name_H-M   'P 1'
#
loop_
_entity.id
_entity.type
_entity.pdbx_description
1 polymer ?
#
loop_
_entity_poly.entity_id
_entity_poly.type
_entity_poly.pdbx_seq_one_letter_code
_entity_poly.pdbx_strand_id
1 'polypeptide(L)'
;MDFAASCKNQKDDKACSFRFCYKCLLNRYGEKAEEMELLGDWKCPKCRGICNCSFCMKRRGHQPTGILAHTAKATGFSSVSEMLQVQGPESISVSPRKLPSTKVLDLKEGFPESVLYELMHGCGRRRGQYSSIVQFRNQLLGLIQQETGQKSLLTTTTDNGDSWAQGLCKCMFDSHYALKEFPFDCFDIHGEGYKKLDTTKKLRLLNFLCDEALGTENLRSWIDEQNSKVIERRKKAKEKVLAAKEKERGMKRKMQNKIAKAILLKNGAPLQFPSMRILF
;
A
#
# COMPACT_ATOMS: atom_id res chain seq x y z
N MET A 1 -14.87 -10.10 -24.98
CA MET A 1 -13.85 -9.40 -25.80
C MET A 1 -13.50 -8.10 -25.08
N ASP A 2 -12.23 -7.92 -24.71
CA ASP A 2 -11.80 -6.69 -24.03
C ASP A 2 -11.54 -5.60 -25.06
N PHE A 3 -12.45 -4.62 -25.10
CA PHE A 3 -12.32 -3.44 -25.95
C PHE A 3 -11.02 -2.65 -25.65
N ALA A 4 -10.33 -2.19 -26.69
CA ALA A 4 -9.04 -1.50 -26.58
C ALA A 4 -8.92 -0.35 -27.59
N ALA A 5 -8.36 0.79 -27.12
CA ALA A 5 -8.10 1.96 -27.95
C ALA A 5 -6.75 1.84 -28.66
N SER A 6 -6.72 2.14 -29.96
CA SER A 6 -5.53 2.12 -30.81
C SER A 6 -4.98 3.52 -31.07
N CYS A 7 -3.67 3.69 -30.90
CA CYS A 7 -2.99 4.96 -31.20
C CYS A 7 -3.07 5.31 -32.69
N LYS A 8 -3.43 6.54 -33.03
CA LYS A 8 -3.49 7.04 -34.43
C LYS A 8 -2.24 7.83 -34.84
N ASN A 9 -1.26 7.99 -33.94
CA ASN A 9 -0.04 8.73 -34.24
C ASN A 9 0.84 8.02 -35.29
N GLN A 10 1.33 8.79 -36.27
CA GLN A 10 2.38 8.41 -37.21
C GLN A 10 3.66 9.19 -36.85
N LYS A 11 4.81 8.52 -36.85
CA LYS A 11 6.12 9.15 -36.64
C LYS A 11 7.12 8.50 -37.60
N ASP A 12 7.85 9.32 -38.37
CA ASP A 12 8.85 8.86 -39.34
C ASP A 12 8.26 7.81 -40.30
N ASP A 13 7.07 8.11 -40.86
CA ASP A 13 6.25 7.25 -41.72
C ASP A 13 5.84 5.89 -41.14
N LYS A 14 6.04 5.68 -39.82
CA LYS A 14 5.63 4.47 -39.11
C LYS A 14 4.45 4.73 -38.20
N ALA A 15 3.39 3.94 -38.37
CA ALA A 15 2.23 3.95 -37.48
C ALA A 15 2.60 3.40 -36.10
N CYS A 16 2.13 4.07 -35.05
CA CYS A 16 2.31 3.61 -33.69
C CYS A 16 1.46 2.36 -33.41
N SER A 17 2.08 1.25 -33.02
CA SER A 17 1.40 -0.02 -32.76
C SER A 17 0.80 -0.15 -31.35
N PHE A 18 0.92 0.89 -30.51
CA PHE A 18 0.45 0.82 -29.12
C PHE A 18 -1.08 0.79 -29.04
N ARG A 19 -1.59 -0.22 -28.33
CA ARG A 19 -2.99 -0.35 -27.94
C ARG A 19 -3.13 -0.37 -26.43
N PHE A 20 -4.23 0.17 -25.92
CA PHE A 20 -4.53 0.23 -24.49
C PHE A 20 -5.90 -0.39 -24.23
N CYS A 21 -5.96 -1.40 -23.35
CA CYS A 21 -7.26 -1.91 -22.89
C CYS A 21 -7.98 -0.85 -22.05
N TYR A 22 -9.31 -0.97 -21.97
CA TYR A 22 -10.17 -0.03 -21.23
C TYR A 22 -9.68 0.20 -19.78
N LYS A 23 -9.33 -0.87 -19.05
CA LYS A 23 -8.89 -0.78 -17.64
C LYS A 23 -7.59 0.00 -17.51
N CYS A 24 -6.63 -0.23 -18.40
CA CYS A 24 -5.34 0.44 -18.33
C CYS A 24 -5.48 1.92 -18.65
N LEU A 25 -6.26 2.26 -19.67
CA LEU A 25 -6.44 3.64 -20.07
C LEU A 25 -7.19 4.44 -18.99
N LEU A 26 -8.29 3.88 -18.47
CA LEU A 26 -9.08 4.50 -17.41
C LEU A 26 -8.30 4.62 -16.11
N ASN A 27 -7.78 3.51 -15.59
CA ASN A 27 -7.17 3.53 -14.26
C ASN A 27 -5.79 4.23 -14.23
N ARG A 28 -5.01 4.19 -15.31
CA ARG A 28 -3.68 4.83 -15.33
C ARG A 28 -3.72 6.28 -15.78
N TYR A 29 -4.62 6.65 -16.70
CA TYR A 29 -4.61 7.96 -17.35
C TYR A 29 -5.94 8.72 -17.24
N GLY A 30 -7.03 8.07 -16.81
CA GLY A 30 -8.33 8.73 -16.64
C GLY A 30 -9.12 8.87 -17.95
N GLU A 31 -8.68 8.20 -19.01
CA GLU A 31 -9.29 8.26 -20.35
C GLU A 31 -10.13 7.00 -20.61
N LYS A 32 -11.32 7.15 -21.20
CA LYS A 32 -12.17 6.02 -21.59
C LYS A 32 -11.82 5.55 -22.98
N ALA A 33 -11.63 4.25 -23.17
CA ALA A 33 -11.17 3.70 -24.44
C ALA A 33 -12.17 3.96 -25.57
N GLU A 34 -13.46 3.87 -25.27
CA GLU A 34 -14.56 4.06 -26.22
C GLU A 34 -14.55 5.47 -26.80
N GLU A 35 -14.35 6.47 -25.93
CA GLU A 35 -14.24 7.87 -26.31
C GLU A 35 -12.97 8.12 -27.14
N MET A 36 -11.84 7.49 -26.77
CA MET A 36 -10.56 7.70 -27.46
C MET A 36 -10.49 7.00 -28.82
N GLU A 37 -11.19 5.88 -29.01
CA GLU A 37 -11.21 5.18 -30.31
C GLU A 37 -11.99 5.96 -31.37
N LEU A 38 -13.00 6.74 -30.96
CA LEU A 38 -13.77 7.61 -31.86
C LEU A 38 -12.98 8.84 -32.33
N LEU A 39 -11.91 9.20 -31.64
CA LEU A 39 -11.06 10.33 -31.98
C LEU A 39 -10.04 9.91 -33.06
N GLY A 40 -10.23 10.42 -34.28
CA GLY A 40 -9.36 10.10 -35.43
C GLY A 40 -7.90 10.53 -35.27
N ASP A 41 -7.60 11.45 -34.36
CA ASP A 41 -6.27 12.00 -34.09
C ASP A 41 -5.71 11.59 -32.72
N TRP A 42 -6.36 10.66 -32.01
CA TRP A 42 -5.93 10.30 -30.65
C TRP A 42 -4.50 9.72 -30.61
N LYS A 43 -3.67 10.28 -29.73
CA LYS A 43 -2.29 9.86 -29.49
C LYS A 43 -2.18 9.16 -28.14
N CYS A 44 -1.52 8.01 -28.10
CA CYS A 44 -1.38 7.27 -26.85
C CYS A 44 -0.48 8.01 -25.83
N PRO A 45 -0.57 7.66 -24.53
CA PRO A 45 0.25 8.27 -23.49
C PRO A 45 1.75 8.26 -23.76
N LYS A 46 2.27 7.25 -24.48
CA LYS A 46 3.69 7.17 -24.86
C LYS A 46 4.04 8.21 -25.92
N CYS A 47 3.24 8.34 -26.97
CA CYS A 47 3.42 9.36 -28.02
C CYS A 47 3.25 10.79 -27.49
N ARG A 48 2.40 10.98 -26.48
CA ARG A 48 2.24 12.26 -25.77
C ARG A 48 3.34 12.55 -24.73
N GLY A 49 4.27 11.62 -24.49
CA GLY A 49 5.33 11.80 -23.49
C GLY A 49 4.88 11.70 -22.03
N ILE A 50 3.64 11.30 -21.75
CA ILE A 50 3.06 11.23 -20.40
C ILE A 50 2.96 9.80 -19.82
N CYS A 51 3.41 8.79 -20.56
CA CYS A 51 3.32 7.39 -20.12
C CYS A 51 3.98 7.18 -18.75
N ASN A 52 3.27 6.55 -17.81
CA ASN A 52 3.75 6.30 -16.44
C ASN A 52 4.17 4.83 -16.23
N CYS A 53 4.54 4.10 -17.30
CA CYS A 53 5.11 2.77 -17.13
C CYS A 53 6.54 2.86 -16.60
N SER A 54 7.01 1.79 -15.96
CA SER A 54 8.35 1.70 -15.39
C SER A 54 9.45 2.06 -16.40
N PHE A 55 9.36 1.55 -17.63
CA PHE A 55 10.32 1.83 -18.69
C PHE A 55 10.38 3.30 -19.10
N CYS A 56 9.21 3.95 -19.26
CA CYS A 56 9.17 5.36 -19.66
C CYS A 56 9.59 6.28 -18.51
N MET A 57 9.26 5.96 -17.27
CA MET A 57 9.68 6.72 -16.09
C MET A 57 11.20 6.67 -15.90
N LYS A 58 11.80 5.47 -15.96
CA LYS A 58 13.26 5.30 -15.88
C LYS A 58 13.99 6.07 -16.98
N ARG A 59 13.48 6.03 -18.22
CA ARG A 59 14.04 6.79 -19.34
C ARG A 59 14.03 8.32 -19.10
N ARG A 60 13.06 8.81 -18.34
CA ARG A 60 12.97 10.23 -17.95
C ARG A 60 13.72 10.56 -16.65
N GLY A 61 14.44 9.58 -16.06
CA GLY A 61 15.16 9.77 -14.80
C GLY A 61 14.28 9.74 -13.55
N HIS A 62 13.03 9.32 -13.65
CA HIS A 62 12.11 9.21 -12.51
C HIS A 62 12.04 7.78 -11.96
N GLN A 63 11.67 7.66 -10.69
CA GLN A 63 11.38 6.37 -10.07
C GLN A 63 10.22 5.65 -10.78
N PRO A 64 10.26 4.32 -10.92
CA PRO A 64 9.16 3.55 -11.49
C PRO A 64 7.86 3.76 -10.68
N THR A 65 6.75 4.02 -11.37
CA THR A 65 5.45 4.26 -10.73
C THR A 65 4.90 3.05 -9.96
N GLY A 66 5.18 1.82 -10.41
CA GLY A 66 4.59 0.61 -9.81
C GLY A 66 3.09 0.44 -10.09
N ILE A 67 2.42 -0.41 -9.32
CA ILE A 67 0.97 -0.66 -9.42
C ILE A 67 0.23 0.28 -8.44
N LEU A 68 -0.20 1.44 -8.93
CA LEU A 68 -0.85 2.47 -8.10
C LEU A 68 -2.37 2.61 -8.30
N ALA A 69 -2.98 1.79 -9.16
CA ALA A 69 -4.40 1.94 -9.50
C ALA A 69 -5.31 1.88 -8.27
N HIS A 70 -5.06 0.93 -7.35
CA HIS A 70 -5.82 0.81 -6.10
C HIS A 70 -5.56 1.99 -5.16
N THR A 71 -4.30 2.42 -5.04
CA THR A 71 -3.92 3.57 -4.22
C THR A 71 -4.63 4.83 -4.70
N ALA A 72 -4.57 5.12 -6.01
CA ALA A 72 -5.24 6.27 -6.62
C ALA A 72 -6.74 6.30 -6.32
N LYS A 73 -7.43 5.17 -6.51
CA LYS A 73 -8.86 5.05 -6.20
C LYS A 73 -9.14 5.21 -4.71
N ALA A 74 -8.34 4.58 -3.86
CA ALA A 74 -8.50 4.64 -2.41
C ALA A 74 -8.36 6.07 -1.88
N THR A 75 -7.47 6.88 -2.49
CA THR A 75 -7.23 8.28 -2.16
C THR A 75 -8.18 9.26 -2.89
N GLY A 76 -9.11 8.76 -3.72
CA GLY A 76 -10.16 9.58 -4.34
C GLY A 76 -9.81 10.16 -5.71
N PHE A 77 -8.67 9.77 -6.29
CA PHE A 77 -8.32 10.09 -7.67
C PHE A 77 -9.00 9.13 -8.64
N SER A 78 -9.34 9.64 -9.81
CA SER A 78 -9.92 8.88 -10.91
C SER A 78 -8.86 8.02 -11.63
N SER A 79 -7.60 8.45 -11.59
CA SER A 79 -6.49 7.74 -12.22
C SER A 79 -5.14 7.94 -11.53
N VAL A 80 -4.18 7.07 -11.85
CA VAL A 80 -2.80 7.21 -11.40
C VAL A 80 -2.16 8.50 -11.89
N SER A 81 -2.37 8.89 -13.15
CA SER A 81 -1.82 10.13 -13.71
C SER A 81 -2.28 11.37 -12.94
N GLU A 82 -3.57 11.42 -12.60
CA GLU A 82 -4.13 12.50 -11.78
C GLU A 82 -3.46 12.56 -10.39
N MET A 83 -3.30 11.41 -9.74
CA MET A 83 -2.62 11.31 -8.45
C MET A 83 -1.17 11.80 -8.51
N LEU A 84 -0.42 11.39 -9.55
CA LEU A 84 0.99 11.77 -9.76
C LEU A 84 1.16 13.28 -10.00
N GLN A 85 0.23 13.91 -10.73
CA GLN A 85 0.28 15.35 -11.02
C GLN A 85 0.05 16.20 -9.77
N VAL A 86 -0.80 15.75 -8.84
CA VAL A 86 -1.14 16.49 -7.62
C VAL A 86 -0.11 16.29 -6.51
N GLN A 87 0.46 15.09 -6.38
CA GLN A 87 1.39 14.77 -5.28
C GLN A 87 2.86 15.01 -5.67
N GLY A 88 3.20 15.08 -6.95
CA GLY A 88 4.59 15.13 -7.42
C GLY A 88 5.29 13.76 -7.34
N PRO A 89 6.21 13.43 -8.27
CA PRO A 89 6.84 12.11 -8.33
C PRO A 89 7.72 11.77 -7.12
N GLU A 90 8.12 12.76 -6.33
CA GLU A 90 9.04 12.59 -5.18
C GLU A 90 8.33 12.35 -3.84
N SER A 91 7.03 12.64 -3.72
CA SER A 91 6.28 12.41 -2.46
C SER A 91 5.62 11.04 -2.38
N ILE A 92 5.70 10.24 -3.46
CA ILE A 92 5.13 8.89 -3.53
C ILE A 92 6.26 7.89 -3.32
N SER A 93 6.85 7.93 -2.12
CA SER A 93 7.51 6.74 -1.59
C SER A 93 6.41 5.72 -1.29
N VAL A 94 6.17 4.77 -2.21
CA VAL A 94 5.55 3.50 -1.83
C VAL A 94 6.62 2.70 -1.10
N SER A 95 6.93 3.10 0.13
CA SER A 95 7.36 2.10 1.09
C SER A 95 6.17 1.16 1.32
N PRO A 96 6.37 -0.15 1.48
CA PRO A 96 5.38 -0.99 2.15
C PRO A 96 4.99 -0.21 3.39
N ARG A 97 3.69 0.06 3.56
CA ARG A 97 3.18 0.86 4.67
C ARG A 97 3.91 0.40 5.94
N LYS A 98 4.80 1.25 6.50
CA LYS A 98 5.33 1.02 7.83
C LYS A 98 4.14 1.15 8.76
N LEU A 99 3.49 0.01 8.99
CA LEU A 99 2.54 -0.16 10.07
C LEU A 99 3.36 0.09 11.34
N PRO A 100 2.92 0.97 12.24
CA PRO A 100 3.69 1.29 13.45
C PRO A 100 3.57 0.17 14.49
N SER A 101 3.66 -1.11 14.10
CA SER A 101 3.72 -2.27 15.02
C SER A 101 4.87 -2.16 16.03
N THR A 102 5.80 -1.24 15.79
CA THR A 102 6.93 -0.89 16.66
C THR A 102 6.57 -0.42 18.06
N LYS A 103 5.33 0.05 18.33
CA LYS A 103 5.01 0.51 19.70
C LYS A 103 4.56 -0.59 20.67
N VAL A 104 3.97 -1.67 20.18
CA VAL A 104 3.40 -2.73 21.04
C VAL A 104 4.30 -3.97 21.08
N LEU A 105 4.90 -4.35 19.95
CA LEU A 105 5.79 -5.52 19.84
C LEU A 105 7.24 -5.18 19.49
N ASP A 106 7.58 -3.90 19.31
CA ASP A 106 8.90 -3.39 18.87
C ASP A 106 9.60 -4.26 17.81
N LEU A 107 8.87 -4.58 16.74
CA LEU A 107 9.37 -5.43 15.67
C LEU A 107 10.34 -4.63 14.79
N LYS A 108 11.62 -5.00 14.81
CA LYS A 108 12.65 -4.44 13.91
C LYS A 108 12.39 -4.88 12.46
N GLU A 109 12.85 -4.07 11.51
CA GLU A 109 12.77 -4.38 10.08
C GLU A 109 13.54 -5.69 9.78
N GLY A 110 12.90 -6.64 9.09
CA GLY A 110 13.47 -7.96 8.82
C GLY A 110 13.28 -9.00 9.94
N PHE A 111 12.72 -8.62 11.09
CA PHE A 111 12.49 -9.53 12.21
C PHE A 111 11.45 -10.62 11.91
N PRO A 112 10.27 -10.32 11.32
CA PRO A 112 9.31 -11.36 10.94
C PRO A 112 9.89 -12.37 9.94
N GLU A 113 10.69 -11.89 8.99
CA GLU A 113 11.38 -12.71 8.00
C GLU A 113 12.40 -13.64 8.67
N SER A 114 13.13 -13.14 9.69
CA SER A 114 14.04 -13.94 10.50
C SER A 114 13.31 -15.05 11.27
N VAL A 115 12.16 -14.73 11.88
CA VAL A 115 11.32 -15.71 12.59
C VAL A 115 10.84 -16.81 11.65
N LEU A 116 10.33 -16.45 10.47
CA LEU A 116 9.86 -17.41 9.46
C LEU A 116 11.00 -18.24 8.88
N TYR A 117 12.15 -17.61 8.60
CA TYR A 117 13.33 -18.31 8.09
C TYR A 117 13.81 -19.38 9.08
N GLU A 118 13.88 -19.03 10.36
CA GLU A 118 14.28 -19.94 11.43
C GLU A 118 13.26 -21.08 11.64
N LEU A 119 11.96 -20.81 11.50
CA LEU A 119 10.91 -21.84 11.58
C LEU A 119 11.04 -22.87 10.46
N MET A 120 11.36 -22.41 9.26
CA MET A 120 11.45 -23.25 8.06
C MET A 120 12.77 -24.02 7.95
N HIS A 121 13.89 -23.43 8.34
CA HIS A 121 15.23 -23.98 8.10
C HIS A 121 15.95 -24.47 9.36
N GLY A 122 15.36 -24.25 10.54
CA GLY A 122 15.96 -24.59 11.84
C GLY A 122 17.07 -23.62 12.26
N CYS A 123 17.47 -23.68 13.54
CA CYS A 123 18.52 -22.82 14.08
C CYS A 123 19.88 -23.21 13.50
N GLY A 124 20.48 -22.35 12.68
CA GLY A 124 21.92 -22.44 12.39
C GLY A 124 22.70 -22.32 13.71
N ARG A 125 23.61 -23.27 13.97
CA ARG A 125 24.38 -23.44 15.23
C ARG A 125 25.21 -22.20 15.65
N ARG A 126 24.60 -21.10 16.08
CA ARG A 126 25.31 -19.96 16.69
C ARG A 126 24.97 -19.91 18.18
N ARG A 127 25.90 -20.44 18.99
CA ARG A 127 25.89 -20.29 20.45
C ARG A 127 25.86 -18.80 20.80
N GLY A 128 24.89 -18.39 21.63
CA GLY A 128 24.98 -17.16 22.41
C GLY A 128 23.90 -16.09 22.18
N GLN A 129 23.02 -16.21 21.18
CA GLN A 129 21.88 -15.28 21.00
C GLN A 129 20.56 -16.03 21.14
N TYR A 130 19.58 -15.45 21.86
CA TYR A 130 18.22 -15.97 21.93
C TYR A 130 17.65 -16.12 20.50
N SER A 131 17.13 -17.30 20.16
CA SER A 131 16.44 -17.60 18.90
C SER A 131 15.41 -16.50 18.56
N SER A 132 15.32 -16.08 17.30
CA SER A 132 14.36 -15.03 16.89
C SER A 132 12.92 -15.47 17.17
N ILE A 133 12.65 -16.76 17.02
CA ILE A 133 11.36 -17.39 17.35
C ILE A 133 11.07 -17.27 18.85
N VAL A 134 12.06 -17.56 19.70
CA VAL A 134 11.91 -17.48 21.16
C VAL A 134 11.71 -16.03 21.60
N GLN A 135 12.47 -15.08 21.02
CA GLN A 135 12.28 -13.65 21.28
C GLN A 135 10.87 -13.19 20.93
N PHE A 136 10.38 -13.56 19.75
CA PHE A 136 9.03 -13.19 19.31
C PHE A 136 7.94 -13.80 20.20
N ARG A 137 8.10 -15.06 20.60
CA ARG A 137 7.18 -15.72 21.54
C ARG A 137 7.15 -15.06 22.91
N ASN A 138 8.31 -14.65 23.43
CA ASN A 138 8.39 -13.92 24.69
C ASN A 138 7.66 -12.57 24.61
N GLN A 139 7.74 -11.88 23.48
CA GLN A 139 7.00 -10.64 23.26
C GLN A 139 5.49 -10.88 23.25
N LEU A 140 5.01 -11.91 22.53
CA LEU A 140 3.60 -12.27 22.50
C LEU A 140 3.06 -12.68 23.88
N LEU A 141 3.79 -13.55 24.59
CA LEU A 141 3.44 -13.98 25.94
C LEU A 141 3.43 -12.81 26.93
N GLY A 142 4.40 -11.91 26.84
CA GLY A 142 4.45 -10.70 27.65
C GLY A 142 3.20 -9.83 27.47
N LEU A 143 2.71 -9.68 26.24
CA LEU A 143 1.47 -8.96 25.98
C LEU A 143 0.25 -9.64 26.57
N ILE A 144 0.11 -10.95 26.36
CA ILE A 144 -1.02 -11.74 26.87
C ILE A 144 -1.07 -11.71 28.41
N GLN A 145 0.09 -11.83 29.06
CA GLN A 145 0.20 -11.87 30.53
C GLN A 145 0.02 -10.50 31.21
N GLN A 146 0.30 -9.41 30.49
CA GLN A 146 0.09 -8.05 31.02
C GLN A 146 -1.40 -7.73 31.25
N GLU A 147 -2.31 -8.36 30.51
CA GLU A 147 -3.76 -8.14 30.62
C GLU A 147 -4.43 -9.00 31.69
N THR A 148 -3.89 -10.19 31.98
CA THR A 148 -4.38 -11.11 33.02
C THR A 148 -4.00 -10.69 34.44
N GLY A 149 -3.45 -9.48 34.63
CA GLY A 149 -3.07 -8.94 35.94
C GLY A 149 -1.83 -9.59 36.58
N GLN A 150 -1.12 -10.46 35.86
CA GLN A 150 0.01 -11.22 36.37
C GLN A 150 1.34 -10.57 35.97
N LYS A 151 1.61 -9.44 36.61
CA LYS A 151 2.88 -8.70 36.48
C LYS A 151 4.11 -9.44 37.07
N SER A 152 3.94 -10.64 37.64
CA SER A 152 4.90 -11.24 38.58
C SER A 152 5.70 -12.45 38.08
N LEU A 153 5.68 -12.83 36.80
CA LEU A 153 6.49 -13.97 36.31
C LEU A 153 7.68 -13.62 35.41
N LEU A 154 7.82 -12.35 35.00
CA LEU A 154 8.95 -11.89 34.17
C LEU A 154 10.04 -11.16 34.99
N THR A 155 9.82 -10.91 36.29
CA THR A 155 10.75 -10.13 37.13
C THR A 155 11.64 -10.96 38.06
N THR A 156 11.52 -12.28 38.12
CA THR A 156 12.57 -13.09 38.75
C THR A 156 13.68 -13.33 37.74
N THR A 157 14.62 -12.39 37.74
CA THR A 157 16.02 -12.62 37.40
C THR A 157 16.56 -13.73 38.32
N THR A 158 16.27 -14.98 37.96
CA THR A 158 17.09 -16.12 38.34
C THR A 158 17.34 -16.90 37.06
N ASP A 159 18.62 -17.11 36.83
CA ASP A 159 19.31 -17.71 35.70
C ASP A 159 18.79 -19.12 35.32
N ASN A 160 17.57 -19.23 34.82
CA ASN A 160 17.04 -20.47 34.23
C ASN A 160 16.24 -20.15 32.97
N GLY A 161 16.68 -20.70 31.83
CA GLY A 161 16.20 -20.40 30.47
C GLY A 161 14.77 -20.85 30.12
N ASP A 162 13.93 -21.04 31.13
CA ASP A 162 12.73 -21.88 31.07
C ASP A 162 11.42 -21.17 31.46
N SER A 163 11.50 -19.90 31.87
CA SER A 163 10.34 -19.11 32.31
C SER A 163 9.26 -18.93 31.23
N TRP A 164 9.66 -18.94 29.95
CA TRP A 164 8.73 -18.79 28.83
C TRP A 164 7.91 -20.05 28.55
N ALA A 165 8.47 -21.24 28.77
CA ALA A 165 7.78 -22.50 28.56
C ALA A 165 6.63 -22.65 29.58
N GLN A 166 6.89 -22.27 30.83
CA GLN A 166 5.86 -22.24 31.88
C GLN A 166 4.75 -21.22 31.55
N GLY A 167 5.12 -20.02 31.09
CA GLY A 167 4.16 -19.01 30.65
C GLY A 167 3.29 -19.46 29.47
N LEU A 168 3.88 -20.21 28.54
CA LEU A 168 3.19 -20.80 27.41
C LEU A 168 2.20 -21.90 27.83
N CYS A 169 2.63 -22.83 28.69
CA CYS A 169 1.76 -23.90 29.21
C CYS A 169 0.52 -23.32 29.87
N LYS A 170 0.72 -22.27 30.69
CA LYS A 170 -0.38 -21.59 31.36
C LYS A 170 -1.36 -20.99 30.36
N CYS A 171 -0.86 -20.24 29.38
CA CYS A 171 -1.69 -19.65 28.32
C CYS A 171 -2.49 -20.71 27.55
N MET A 172 -1.88 -21.86 27.23
CA MET A 172 -2.56 -22.97 26.56
C MET A 172 -3.60 -23.68 27.44
N PHE A 173 -3.40 -23.71 28.75
CA PHE A 173 -4.34 -24.26 29.71
C PHE A 173 -5.56 -23.34 29.88
N ASP A 174 -5.31 -22.06 30.08
CA ASP A 174 -6.35 -21.03 30.27
C ASP A 174 -7.26 -20.91 29.02
N SER A 175 -6.71 -21.11 27.82
CA SER A 175 -7.47 -21.09 26.56
C SER A 175 -8.10 -22.44 26.18
N HIS A 176 -7.92 -23.49 27.00
CA HIS A 176 -8.27 -24.88 26.71
C HIS A 176 -7.67 -25.43 25.38
N TYR A 177 -6.67 -24.77 24.80
CA TYR A 177 -6.05 -25.14 23.53
C TYR A 177 -5.26 -26.46 23.61
N ALA A 178 -4.69 -26.76 24.78
CA ALA A 178 -3.89 -27.97 25.02
C ALA A 178 -4.67 -29.29 24.83
N LEU A 179 -6.00 -29.29 24.95
CA LEU A 179 -6.80 -30.52 25.05
C LEU A 179 -7.04 -31.27 23.72
N LYS A 180 -6.65 -30.70 22.56
CA LYS A 180 -6.91 -31.33 21.24
C LYS A 180 -5.68 -31.78 20.45
N GLU A 181 -4.50 -31.19 20.64
CA GLU A 181 -3.37 -31.42 19.71
C GLU A 181 -1.97 -31.62 20.32
N PHE A 182 -1.77 -31.37 21.63
CA PHE A 182 -0.43 -31.42 22.25
C PHE A 182 -0.46 -32.16 23.58
N PRO A 183 0.29 -33.28 23.74
CA PRO A 183 0.43 -33.91 25.05
C PRO A 183 1.19 -32.99 26.02
N PHE A 184 0.79 -33.01 27.29
CA PHE A 184 1.26 -32.10 28.36
C PHE A 184 2.79 -32.17 28.61
N ASP A 185 3.45 -33.24 28.15
CA ASP A 185 4.89 -33.51 28.26
C ASP A 185 5.75 -32.72 27.25
N CYS A 186 5.14 -32.05 26.26
CA CYS A 186 5.88 -31.30 25.24
C CYS A 186 6.58 -30.03 25.78
N PHE A 187 6.26 -29.63 27.00
CA PHE A 187 6.74 -28.38 27.60
C PHE A 187 7.30 -28.61 29.01
N ASP A 188 8.09 -29.69 29.16
CA ASP A 188 8.89 -29.93 30.36
C ASP A 188 9.68 -28.68 30.77
N ILE A 189 10.00 -28.63 32.08
CA ILE A 189 10.66 -27.53 32.79
C ILE A 189 11.93 -27.00 32.11
N HIS A 190 12.52 -27.71 31.13
CA HIS A 190 13.76 -27.33 30.44
C HIS A 190 13.59 -26.90 28.96
N GLY A 191 12.35 -26.75 28.47
CA GLY A 191 12.07 -26.33 27.09
C GLY A 191 12.56 -27.30 25.99
N GLU A 192 13.04 -28.49 26.37
CA GLU A 192 13.56 -29.50 25.44
C GLU A 192 12.47 -30.12 24.57
N GLY A 193 11.26 -30.31 25.11
CA GLY A 193 10.14 -30.85 24.38
C GLY A 193 9.77 -29.97 23.18
N TYR A 194 9.86 -28.64 23.32
CA TYR A 194 9.62 -27.70 22.23
C TYR A 194 10.61 -27.88 21.07
N LYS A 195 11.89 -28.13 21.35
CA LYS A 195 12.90 -28.36 20.30
C LYS A 195 12.57 -29.60 19.47
N LYS A 196 12.00 -30.63 20.11
CA LYS A 196 11.59 -31.91 19.50
C LYS A 196 10.32 -31.80 18.65
N LEU A 197 9.55 -30.71 18.75
CA LEU A 197 8.38 -30.48 17.90
C LEU A 197 8.80 -30.30 16.43
N ASP A 198 8.02 -30.92 15.53
CA ASP A 198 8.13 -30.67 14.09
C ASP A 198 7.72 -29.22 13.73
N THR A 199 8.07 -28.78 12.54
CA THR A 199 7.80 -27.42 12.05
C THR A 199 6.31 -27.09 12.03
N THR A 200 5.45 -28.05 11.69
CA THR A 200 3.99 -27.85 11.64
C THR A 200 3.43 -27.55 13.04
N LYS A 201 3.84 -28.32 14.04
CA LYS A 201 3.48 -28.12 15.45
C LYS A 201 4.01 -26.78 15.98
N LYS A 202 5.25 -26.41 15.64
CA LYS A 202 5.84 -25.12 16.01
C LYS A 202 5.07 -23.93 15.42
N LEU A 203 4.61 -24.05 14.17
CA LEU A 203 3.82 -23.03 13.48
C LEU A 203 2.40 -22.92 14.06
N ARG A 204 1.73 -24.04 14.33
CA ARG A 204 0.40 -24.04 14.97
C ARG A 204 0.42 -23.33 16.32
N LEU A 205 1.42 -23.62 17.14
CA LEU A 205 1.63 -22.96 18.42
C LEU A 205 1.91 -21.46 18.28
N LEU A 206 2.64 -21.06 17.24
CA LEU A 206 2.86 -19.64 16.97
C LEU A 206 1.56 -18.94 16.54
N ASN A 207 0.77 -19.57 15.68
CA ASN A 207 -0.52 -19.03 15.26
C ASN A 207 -1.47 -18.85 16.44
N PHE A 208 -1.54 -19.84 17.33
CA PHE A 208 -2.30 -19.73 18.58
C PHE A 208 -1.88 -18.52 19.41
N LEU A 209 -0.57 -18.34 19.65
CA LEU A 209 -0.07 -17.18 20.40
C LEU A 209 -0.39 -15.85 19.71
N CYS A 210 -0.34 -15.81 18.38
CA CYS A 210 -0.75 -14.63 17.62
C CYS A 210 -2.25 -14.34 17.80
N ASP A 211 -3.10 -15.35 17.75
CA ASP A 211 -4.55 -15.20 17.92
C ASP A 211 -4.90 -14.71 19.33
N GLU A 212 -4.29 -15.29 20.36
CA GLU A 212 -4.44 -14.84 21.75
C GLU A 212 -3.93 -13.42 21.94
N ALA A 213 -2.75 -13.09 21.38
CA ALA A 213 -2.22 -11.73 21.44
C ALA A 213 -3.13 -10.72 20.73
N LEU A 214 -3.73 -11.07 19.59
CA LEU A 214 -4.74 -10.25 18.89
C LEU A 214 -6.04 -10.12 19.69
N GLY A 215 -6.32 -11.09 20.56
CA GLY A 215 -7.40 -11.07 21.54
C GLY A 215 -7.20 -10.04 22.66
N THR A 216 -5.99 -9.52 22.85
CA THR A 216 -5.71 -8.60 23.95
C THR A 216 -6.34 -7.21 23.75
N GLU A 217 -6.90 -6.62 24.80
CA GLU A 217 -7.44 -5.26 24.78
C GLU A 217 -6.36 -4.24 24.37
N ASN A 218 -5.13 -4.44 24.83
CA ASN A 218 -3.99 -3.59 24.48
C ASN A 218 -3.72 -3.58 22.96
N LEU A 219 -3.61 -4.76 22.35
CA LEU A 219 -3.32 -4.84 20.91
C LEU A 219 -4.54 -4.44 20.07
N ARG A 220 -5.76 -4.82 20.48
CA ARG A 220 -7.01 -4.45 19.81
C ARG A 220 -7.22 -2.94 19.80
N SER A 221 -7.14 -2.29 20.97
CA SER A 221 -7.28 -0.83 21.09
C SER A 221 -6.23 -0.10 20.27
N TRP A 222 -5.00 -0.62 20.26
CA TRP A 222 -3.94 -0.06 19.44
C TRP A 222 -4.23 -0.19 17.93
N ILE A 223 -4.71 -1.36 17.46
CA ILE A 223 -5.12 -1.57 16.06
C ILE A 223 -6.22 -0.57 15.67
N ASP A 224 -7.23 -0.41 16.51
CA ASP A 224 -8.35 0.50 16.27
C ASP A 224 -7.91 1.97 16.23
N GLU A 225 -6.98 2.37 17.10
CA GLU A 225 -6.39 3.71 17.09
C GLU A 225 -5.59 3.95 15.80
N GLN A 226 -4.81 2.98 15.34
CA GLN A 226 -4.09 3.09 14.07
C GLN A 226 -5.04 3.14 12.88
N ASN A 227 -6.08 2.30 12.86
CA ASN A 227 -7.10 2.31 11.82
C ASN A 227 -7.81 3.67 11.75
N SER A 228 -8.16 4.25 12.89
CA SER A 228 -8.76 5.59 12.99
C SER A 228 -7.84 6.68 12.42
N LYS A 229 -6.54 6.65 12.75
CA LYS A 229 -5.54 7.56 12.18
C LYS A 229 -5.44 7.44 10.65
N VAL A 230 -5.50 6.22 10.13
CA VAL A 230 -5.47 5.96 8.67
C VAL A 230 -6.75 6.48 7.99
N ILE A 231 -7.92 6.25 8.58
CA ILE A 231 -9.20 6.75 8.09
C ILE A 231 -9.20 8.27 8.04
N GLU A 232 -8.75 8.94 9.09
CA GLU A 232 -8.70 10.40 9.17
C GLU A 232 -7.74 11.00 8.14
N ARG A 233 -6.55 10.40 7.98
CA ARG A 233 -5.60 10.79 6.91
C ARG A 233 -6.22 10.62 5.53
N ARG A 234 -6.97 9.54 5.31
CA ARG A 234 -7.68 9.28 4.05
C ARG A 234 -8.78 10.32 3.81
N LYS A 235 -9.53 10.72 4.83
CA LYS A 235 -10.56 11.77 4.74
C LYS A 235 -9.94 13.12 4.37
N LYS A 236 -8.90 13.55 5.09
CA LYS A 236 -8.14 14.78 4.79
C LYS A 236 -7.56 14.78 3.38
N ALA A 237 -7.03 13.65 2.92
CA ALA A 237 -6.53 13.52 1.55
C ALA A 237 -7.66 13.68 0.51
N LYS A 238 -8.81 13.03 0.73
CA LYS A 238 -9.98 13.18 -0.15
C LYS A 238 -10.49 14.62 -0.23
N GLU A 239 -10.56 15.33 0.90
CA GLU A 239 -10.96 16.73 0.94
C GLU A 239 -10.00 17.63 0.16
N LYS A 240 -8.69 17.42 0.29
CA LYS A 240 -7.68 18.13 -0.52
C LYS A 240 -7.85 17.89 -2.01
N VAL A 241 -8.16 16.65 -2.41
CA VAL A 241 -8.42 16.31 -3.82
C VAL A 241 -9.68 17.00 -4.33
N LEU A 242 -10.75 17.02 -3.54
CA LEU A 242 -11.99 17.72 -3.90
C LEU A 242 -11.74 19.23 -4.07
N ALA A 243 -11.04 19.86 -3.14
CA ALA A 243 -10.69 21.28 -3.23
C ALA A 243 -9.82 21.59 -4.46
N ALA A 244 -8.87 20.71 -4.81
CA ALA A 244 -8.07 20.84 -6.02
C ALA A 244 -8.94 20.74 -7.29
N LYS A 245 -9.89 19.79 -7.34
CA LYS A 245 -10.84 19.62 -8.44
C LYS A 245 -11.75 20.84 -8.62
N GLU A 246 -12.19 21.47 -7.55
CA GLU A 246 -13.00 22.69 -7.63
C GLU A 246 -12.20 23.88 -8.18
N LYS A 247 -10.96 24.05 -7.74
CA LYS A 247 -10.05 25.08 -8.30
C LYS A 247 -9.81 24.86 -9.79
N GLU A 248 -9.57 23.62 -10.20
CA GLU A 248 -9.40 23.27 -11.62
C GLU A 248 -10.66 23.61 -12.45
N ARG A 249 -11.85 23.23 -11.96
CA ARG A 249 -13.14 23.57 -12.61
C ARG A 249 -13.35 25.08 -12.69
N GLY A 250 -12.94 25.83 -11.67
CA GLY A 250 -13.00 27.30 -11.66
C GLY A 250 -12.09 27.92 -12.72
N MET A 251 -10.85 27.43 -12.85
CA MET A 251 -9.90 27.87 -13.87
C MET A 251 -10.41 27.56 -15.28
N LYS A 252 -10.96 26.35 -15.51
CA LYS A 252 -11.55 25.96 -16.80
C LYS A 252 -12.69 26.89 -17.20
N ARG A 253 -13.61 27.21 -16.29
CA ARG A 253 -14.71 28.17 -16.54
C ARG A 253 -14.20 29.57 -16.89
N LYS A 254 -13.18 30.07 -16.17
CA LYS A 254 -12.54 31.37 -16.49
C LYS A 254 -11.92 31.37 -17.89
N MET A 255 -11.26 30.29 -18.29
CA MET A 255 -10.66 30.15 -19.61
C MET A 255 -11.74 30.13 -20.71
N GLN A 256 -12.80 29.36 -20.53
CA GLN A 256 -13.94 29.31 -21.46
C GLN A 256 -14.61 30.68 -21.63
N ASN A 257 -14.81 31.42 -20.53
CA ASN A 257 -15.36 32.77 -20.58
C ASN A 257 -14.46 33.75 -21.36
N LYS A 258 -13.13 33.64 -21.21
CA LYS A 258 -12.18 34.46 -22.00
C LYS A 258 -12.24 34.12 -23.49
N ILE A 259 -12.31 32.84 -23.84
CA ILE A 259 -12.44 32.38 -25.23
C ILE A 259 -13.75 32.87 -25.84
N ALA A 260 -14.88 32.72 -25.13
CA ALA A 260 -16.18 33.18 -25.60
C ALA A 260 -16.20 34.71 -25.87
N LYS A 261 -15.60 35.51 -24.96
CA LYS A 261 -15.44 36.96 -25.16
C LYS A 261 -14.60 37.30 -26.39
N ALA A 262 -13.52 36.56 -26.65
CA ALA A 262 -12.68 36.79 -27.83
C ALA A 262 -13.39 36.45 -29.15
N ILE A 263 -14.25 35.41 -29.16
CA ILE A 263 -15.07 35.06 -30.32
C ILE A 263 -16.10 36.16 -30.62
N LEU A 264 -16.78 36.66 -29.57
CA LEU A 264 -17.75 37.75 -29.72
C LEU A 264 -17.11 39.03 -30.30
N LEU A 265 -15.91 39.40 -29.84
CA LEU A 265 -15.17 40.56 -30.36
C LEU A 265 -14.77 40.40 -31.84
N LYS A 266 -14.45 39.19 -32.29
CA LYS A 266 -14.12 38.92 -33.70
C LYS A 266 -15.34 38.97 -34.63
N ASN A 267 -16.51 38.57 -34.13
CA ASN A 267 -17.74 38.56 -34.91
C ASN A 267 -18.45 39.94 -34.96
N GLY A 268 -18.02 40.90 -34.14
CA GLY A 268 -18.57 42.26 -34.10
C GLY A 268 -17.86 43.29 -35.01
N ALA A 269 -16.78 42.91 -35.69
CA ALA A 269 -16.07 43.80 -36.62
C ALA A 269 -16.61 43.60 -38.05
N PRO A 270 -17.22 44.63 -38.70
CA PRO A 270 -17.59 44.54 -40.10
C PRO A 270 -16.31 44.44 -40.94
N LEU A 271 -16.24 43.44 -41.81
CA LEU A 271 -15.22 43.38 -42.86
C LEU A 271 -15.42 44.56 -43.82
N GLN A 272 -14.78 45.70 -43.56
CA GLN A 272 -14.61 46.75 -44.55
C GLN A 272 -13.55 46.27 -45.56
N PHE A 273 -14.03 45.76 -46.69
CA PHE A 273 -13.19 45.58 -47.87
C PHE A 273 -12.82 46.96 -48.42
N PRO A 274 -11.53 47.29 -48.65
CA PRO A 274 -11.16 48.56 -49.25
C PRO A 274 -11.63 48.58 -50.70
N SER A 275 -12.50 49.52 -51.06
CA SER A 275 -12.85 49.78 -52.45
C SER A 275 -11.59 50.22 -53.20
N MET A 276 -11.08 49.39 -54.11
CA MET A 276 -10.11 49.85 -55.10
C MET A 276 -10.78 50.89 -55.99
N ARG A 277 -10.35 52.15 -55.86
CA ARG A 277 -10.59 53.18 -56.87
C ARG A 277 -9.80 52.80 -58.11
N ILE A 278 -10.51 52.39 -59.16
CA ILE A 278 -9.99 52.34 -60.52
C ILE A 278 -9.88 53.80 -60.97
N LEU A 279 -8.66 54.29 -61.10
CA LEU A 279 -8.37 55.54 -61.79
C LEU A 279 -8.32 55.21 -63.29
N PHE A 280 -9.11 55.96 -64.06
CA PHE A 280 -9.13 55.98 -65.52
C PHE A 280 -7.78 56.44 -66.10
#